data_AF-A0A653CI31-F1
#
_entry.id   AF-A0A653CI31-F1
#
_cell.length_a   1.000
_cell.length_b   1.000
_cell.length_c   1.000
_cell.angle_alpha   90.00
_cell.angle_beta   90.00
_cell.angle_gamma   90.00
#
_symmetry.space_group_name_H-M   'P 1'
#
loop_
_entity.id
_entity.type
_entity.pdbx_description
1 polymer ?
#
loop_
_entity_poly.entity_id
_entity_poly.type
_entity_poly.pdbx_seq_one_letter_code
_entity_poly.pdbx_strand_id
1 'polypeptide(L)'
;MNHAKTRSERIANQKLGLSLEEAQQILNVKTLDKEEIERRFQTLFKSNENTSLYIQSKIVRAKERLDHELTNLDEKSGQKPSENEAGSKT
;
A
#
# COMPACT_ATOMS: atom_id res chain seq x y z
N MET A 1 -16.26 10.25 7.77
CA MET A 1 -15.01 10.84 8.27
C MET A 1 -14.14 11.18 7.07
N ASN A 2 -13.79 12.45 6.88
CA ASN A 2 -12.96 12.88 5.76
C ASN A 2 -11.49 12.51 6.06
N HIS A 3 -11.02 11.38 5.55
CA HIS A 3 -9.59 11.05 5.56
C HIS A 3 -8.89 11.97 4.56
N ALA A 4 -8.46 13.14 5.00
CA ALA A 4 -7.56 13.97 4.21
C ALA A 4 -6.29 13.14 3.95
N LYS A 5 -6.14 12.63 2.72
CA LYS A 5 -5.02 11.77 2.32
C LYS A 5 -3.70 12.48 2.61
N THR A 6 -2.80 11.79 3.31
CA THR A 6 -1.52 12.37 3.70
C THR A 6 -0.68 12.74 2.47
N ARG A 7 0.26 13.69 2.60
CA ARG A 7 1.15 14.05 1.49
C ARG A 7 1.92 12.82 0.98
N SER A 8 2.32 11.93 1.89
CA SER A 8 3.00 10.68 1.58
C SER A 8 2.12 9.73 0.76
N GLU A 9 0.85 9.55 1.12
CA GLU A 9 -0.10 8.75 0.31
C GLU A 9 -0.29 9.33 -1.09
N ARG A 10 -0.40 10.66 -1.23
CA ARG A 10 -0.55 11.30 -2.55
C ARG A 10 0.68 11.12 -3.43
N ILE A 11 1.88 11.11 -2.84
CA ILE A 11 3.14 10.85 -3.55
C ILE A 11 3.21 9.36 -3.96
N ALA A 12 2.88 8.44 -3.05
CA ALA A 12 2.87 7.01 -3.35
C ALA A 12 1.89 6.68 -4.49
N ASN A 13 0.69 7.24 -4.46
CA ASN A 13 -0.31 7.04 -5.52
C ASN A 13 0.16 7.60 -6.87
N GLN A 14 0.84 8.76 -6.89
CA GLN A 14 1.43 9.30 -8.11
C GLN A 14 2.59 8.44 -8.64
N LYS A 15 3.45 7.94 -7.74
CA LYS A 15 4.61 7.11 -8.09
C LYS A 15 4.20 5.74 -8.64
N LEU A 16 3.19 5.12 -8.04
CA LEU A 16 2.73 3.76 -8.37
C LEU A 16 1.54 3.75 -9.34
N GLY A 17 0.96 4.92 -9.62
CA GLY A 17 -0.12 5.08 -10.60
C GLY A 17 -1.48 4.51 -10.17
N LEU A 18 -1.67 4.20 -8.88
CA LEU A 18 -2.94 3.74 -8.32
C LEU A 18 -3.02 4.00 -6.80
N SER A 19 -4.24 4.15 -6.31
CA SER A 19 -4.55 4.37 -4.91
C SER A 19 -4.55 3.08 -4.08
N LEU A 20 -4.43 3.22 -2.75
CA LEU A 20 -4.52 2.07 -1.84
C LEU A 20 -5.84 1.29 -2.00
N GLU A 21 -6.94 2.02 -2.16
CA GLU A 21 -8.28 1.45 -2.35
C GLU A 21 -8.39 0.67 -3.67
N GLU A 22 -7.87 1.22 -4.77
CA GLU A 22 -7.80 0.51 -6.05
C GLU A 22 -6.93 -0.76 -5.94
N ALA A 23 -5.81 -0.70 -5.21
CA ALA A 23 -4.96 -1.87 -4.98
C ALA A 23 -5.69 -2.99 -4.23
N GLN A 24 -6.44 -2.62 -3.18
CA GLN A 24 -7.26 -3.54 -2.40
C GLN A 24 -8.37 -4.18 -3.25
N GLN A 25 -9.02 -3.38 -4.11
CA GLN A 25 -10.04 -3.88 -5.03
C GLN A 25 -9.46 -4.84 -6.09
N ILE A 26 -8.32 -4.51 -6.69
CA ILE A 26 -7.66 -5.35 -7.69
C ILE A 26 -7.27 -6.72 -7.11
N LEU A 27 -6.72 -6.76 -5.89
CA LEU A 27 -6.32 -8.00 -5.24
C LEU A 27 -7.44 -8.65 -4.40
N ASN A 28 -8.62 -8.01 -4.35
CA ASN A 28 -9.77 -8.44 -3.56
C ASN A 28 -9.39 -8.77 -2.10
N VAL A 29 -8.73 -7.82 -1.45
CA VAL A 29 -8.36 -7.88 -0.03
C VAL A 29 -9.03 -6.76 0.73
N LYS A 30 -9.45 -7.04 1.97
CA LYS A 30 -10.12 -6.05 2.84
C LYS A 30 -9.19 -5.49 3.92
N THR A 31 -8.19 -6.27 4.29
CA THR A 31 -7.22 -5.95 5.34
C THR A 31 -5.81 -5.98 4.79
N LEU A 32 -4.91 -5.22 5.41
CA LEU A 32 -3.48 -5.25 5.10
C LEU A 32 -2.84 -6.43 5.84
N ASP A 33 -3.10 -7.64 5.34
CA ASP A 33 -2.48 -8.87 5.80
C ASP A 33 -1.51 -9.40 4.74
N LYS A 34 -0.25 -9.62 5.14
CA LYS A 34 0.83 -9.98 4.22
C LYS A 34 0.58 -11.34 3.55
N GLU A 35 0.08 -12.30 4.30
CA GLU A 35 -0.18 -13.65 3.80
C GLU A 35 -1.36 -13.65 2.81
N GLU A 36 -2.45 -12.94 3.13
CA GLU A 36 -3.59 -12.79 2.24
C GLU A 36 -3.20 -12.10 0.93
N ILE A 37 -2.43 -11.00 1.00
CA ILE A 37 -1.96 -10.26 -0.18
C ILE A 37 -1.14 -11.15 -1.11
N GLU A 38 -0.17 -11.89 -0.56
CA GLU A 38 0.68 -12.77 -1.36
C GLU A 38 -0.13 -13.89 -2.00
N ARG A 39 -1.02 -14.55 -1.23
CA ARG A 39 -1.88 -15.62 -1.74
C ARG A 39 -2.79 -15.13 -2.87
N ARG A 40 -3.41 -13.95 -2.71
CA ARG A 40 -4.29 -13.35 -3.72
C ARG A 40 -3.52 -12.95 -4.97
N PHE A 41 -2.36 -12.33 -4.81
CA PHE A 41 -1.46 -12.00 -5.91
C PHE A 41 -1.11 -13.25 -6.72
N GLN A 42 -0.59 -14.31 -6.11
CA GLN A 42 -0.21 -15.54 -6.80
C GLN A 42 -1.39 -16.16 -7.57
N THR A 43 -2.56 -16.20 -6.94
CA THR A 43 -3.78 -16.76 -7.56
C THR A 43 -4.21 -15.94 -8.79
N LEU A 44 -4.30 -14.61 -8.65
CA LEU A 44 -4.75 -13.73 -9.72
C LEU A 44 -3.73 -13.62 -10.84
N PHE A 45 -2.44 -13.54 -10.51
CA PHE A 45 -1.36 -13.46 -11.48
C PHE A 45 -1.32 -14.73 -12.34
N LYS A 46 -1.31 -15.92 -11.71
CA LYS A 46 -1.33 -17.20 -12.43
C LYS A 46 -2.60 -17.36 -13.27
N SER A 47 -3.77 -17.03 -12.73
CA SER A 47 -5.03 -17.12 -13.47
C SER A 47 -5.10 -16.17 -14.68
N ASN A 48 -4.23 -15.16 -14.75
CA ASN A 48 -4.19 -14.16 -15.83
C ASN A 48 -2.86 -14.20 -16.61
N GLU A 49 -2.08 -15.27 -16.49
CA GLU A 49 -0.76 -15.41 -17.12
C GLU A 49 -0.81 -15.34 -18.67
N ASN A 50 -1.96 -15.67 -19.26
CA ASN A 50 -2.20 -15.62 -20.71
C ASN A 50 -3.13 -14.46 -21.13
N THR A 51 -3.47 -13.56 -20.20
CA THR A 51 -4.28 -12.36 -20.46
C THR A 51 -3.39 -11.22 -20.97
N SER A 52 -3.98 -10.05 -21.28
CA SER A 52 -3.24 -8.88 -21.70
C SER A 52 -2.20 -8.41 -20.65
N LEU A 53 -1.07 -7.91 -21.14
CA LEU A 53 -0.01 -7.33 -20.32
C LEU A 53 -0.53 -6.22 -19.40
N TYR A 54 -1.57 -5.50 -19.83
CA TYR A 54 -2.21 -4.47 -19.01
C TYR A 54 -2.79 -5.05 -17.70
N ILE A 55 -3.51 -6.18 -17.77
CA ILE A 55 -4.12 -6.81 -16.59
C ILE A 55 -3.03 -7.36 -15.66
N GLN A 56 -2.03 -8.04 -16.21
CA GLN A 56 -0.89 -8.52 -15.41
C GLN A 56 -0.15 -7.37 -14.73
N SER A 57 0.11 -6.29 -15.47
CA SER A 57 0.74 -5.08 -14.93
C SER A 57 -0.09 -4.48 -13.81
N LYS A 58 -1.42 -4.44 -13.93
CA LYS A 58 -2.30 -3.93 -12.86
C LYS A 58 -2.24 -4.79 -11.59
N ILE A 59 -2.19 -6.11 -11.73
CA ILE A 59 -2.05 -7.04 -10.59
C ILE A 59 -0.71 -6.82 -9.88
N VAL A 60 0.39 -6.70 -10.62
CA VAL A 60 1.73 -6.42 -10.07
C VAL A 60 1.76 -5.08 -9.35
N ARG A 61 1.24 -4.01 -9.98
CA ARG A 61 1.21 -2.67 -9.38
C ARG A 61 0.35 -2.60 -8.12
N ALA A 62 -0.76 -3.34 -8.09
CA ALA A 62 -1.58 -3.44 -6.88
C ALA A 62 -0.80 -4.07 -5.72
N LYS A 63 -0.06 -5.15 -5.98
CA LYS A 63 0.82 -5.79 -4.99
C LYS A 63 1.89 -4.82 -4.48
N GLU A 64 2.61 -4.15 -5.38
CA GLU A 64 3.62 -3.13 -5.02
C GLU A 64 3.04 -2.05 -4.10
N ARG A 65 1.82 -1.57 -4.37
CA ARG A 65 1.17 -0.54 -3.55
C ARG A 65 0.82 -1.04 -2.15
N LEU A 66 0.33 -2.27 -2.01
CA LEU A 66 0.00 -2.85 -0.71
C LEU A 66 1.26 -3.17 0.10
N ASP A 67 2.29 -3.71 -0.53
CA ASP A 67 3.59 -4.01 0.11
C ASP A 67 4.26 -2.72 0.64
N HIS A 68 4.16 -1.62 -0.12
CA HIS A 68 4.61 -0.30 0.33
C HIS A 68 3.82 0.21 1.54
N GLU A 69 2.51 -0.06 1.62
CA GLU A 69 1.72 0.35 2.78
C GLU A 69 2.08 -0.48 4.03
N LEU A 70 2.27 -1.78 3.88
CA LEU A 70 2.72 -2.66 4.96
C LEU A 70 4.05 -2.18 5.54
N THR A 71 5.03 -1.90 4.67
CA THR A 71 6.34 -1.39 5.09
C THR A 71 6.22 -0.08 5.86
N ASN A 72 5.41 0.87 5.38
CA ASN A 72 5.18 2.14 6.06
C ASN A 72 4.52 1.98 7.44
N LEU A 73 3.66 0.96 7.61
CA LEU A 73 3.01 0.67 8.88
C LEU A 73 4.00 0.04 9.87
N ASP A 74 4.82 -0.89 9.40
CA ASP A 74 5.87 -1.52 10.21
C ASP A 74 6.86 -0.46 10.72
N GLU A 75 7.32 0.44 9.86
CA GLU A 75 8.21 1.55 10.23
C GLU A 75 7.59 2.50 11.27
N LYS A 76 6.29 2.79 11.16
CA LYS A 76 5.57 3.62 12.14
C LYS A 76 5.37 2.91 13.48
N SER A 77 5.17 1.60 13.47
CA SER A 77 5.00 0.80 14.69
C SER A 77 6.31 0.58 15.47
N GLY A 78 7.46 0.71 14.78
CA GLY A 78 8.80 0.60 15.38
C GLY A 78 9.34 1.89 16.02
N GLN A 79 8.71 3.05 15.81
CA GLN A 79 9.11 4.30 16.48
C GLN A 79 8.45 4.43 17.85
N LYS A 80 9.23 4.16 18.91
CA LYS A 80 8.98 4.72 20.26
C LYS A 80 8.77 6.24 20.15
N PRO A 81 7.90 6.85 20.97
CA PRO A 81 7.72 8.29 20.96
C PRO A 81 9.04 8.96 21.37
N SER A 82 9.71 9.64 20.44
CA SER A 82 10.77 10.58 20.78
C SER A 82 10.11 11.82 21.36
N GLU A 83 10.04 11.83 22.68
CA GLU A 83 9.91 13.01 23.53
C GLU A 83 11.03 14.01 23.16
N ASN A 84 10.66 15.11 22.49
CA ASN A 84 11.26 16.44 22.62
C ASN A 84 10.68 17.36 21.56
N GLU A 85 9.82 18.28 21.98
CA GLU A 85 10.00 19.73 21.77
C GLU A 85 9.06 20.45 22.75
N ALA A 86 9.39 20.33 24.04
CA ALA A 86 9.03 21.34 25.03
C ALA A 86 10.27 22.21 25.26
N GLY A 87 10.21 23.46 24.81
CA GLY A 87 11.08 24.53 25.30
C GLY A 87 12.20 24.98 24.37
N SER A 88 11.93 26.04 23.63
CA SER A 88 12.84 27.19 23.66
C SER A 88 12.03 28.48 23.66
N LYS A 89 11.79 28.97 24.88
CA LYS A 89 11.60 30.40 25.13
C LYS A 89 12.91 31.10 24.78
N THR A 90 12.86 32.10 23.92
CA THR A 90 13.48 33.43 24.12
C THR A 90 12.90 34.39 23.09
#